data_AF-A0A8H3E498-F1
#
_entry.id   AF-A0A8H3E498-F1
#
_cell.length_a   1.000
_cell.length_b   1.000
_cell.length_c   1.000
_cell.angle_alpha   90.00
_cell.angle_beta   90.00
_cell.angle_gamma   90.00
#
_symmetry.space_group_name_H-M   'P 1'
#
loop_
_entity.id
_entity.type
_entity.pdbx_description
1 polymer ?
#
loop_
_entity_poly.entity_id
_entity_poly.type
_entity_poly.pdbx_seq_one_letter_code
_entity_poly.pdbx_strand_id
1 'polypeptide(L)'
;RLRAWGFNCLRFVFTWEALEHEGPGKYDHEYIQYTIRVRRRCKDFGFRVFMDPHQDVWSRFIGGLGAPSFWTLPACGLNSRNTTATHSALLHFEQPEPIAYPAMVWGTNYARFASQTLWTLFFAGRDYAPLCQIDGVNIQDWLQRHYINACGVLADTIRDAGDLHDSCIIGWGSINESSEGYLGLRDLNLIPPHQSLKKPTCPTPVQGIRLASGIAQTVENWAFGSLCPKRDG
;
A
#
# COMPACT_ATOMS: atom_id res chain seq x y z
N ARG A 1 14.32 -26.16 8.71
CA ARG A 1 13.12 -25.86 9.55
C ARG A 1 11.84 -25.98 8.74
N LEU A 2 11.57 -25.09 7.77
CA LEU A 2 10.34 -25.15 6.95
C LEU A 2 10.09 -26.51 6.26
N ARG A 3 11.12 -27.10 5.64
CA ARG A 3 11.02 -28.43 5.03
C ARG A 3 10.72 -29.55 6.05
N ALA A 4 11.23 -29.42 7.27
CA ALA A 4 10.96 -30.39 8.33
C ALA A 4 9.51 -30.30 8.85
N TRP A 5 8.85 -29.17 8.63
CA TRP A 5 7.42 -28.97 8.92
C TRP A 5 6.51 -29.39 7.76
N GLY A 6 7.07 -29.91 6.65
CA GLY A 6 6.30 -30.38 5.50
C GLY A 6 5.87 -29.29 4.51
N PHE A 7 6.27 -28.03 4.72
CA PHE A 7 5.99 -26.96 3.76
C PHE A 7 6.74 -27.20 2.45
N ASN A 8 6.05 -26.97 1.32
CA ASN A 8 6.58 -27.13 -0.03
C ASN A 8 6.39 -25.86 -0.90
N CYS A 9 5.62 -24.89 -0.42
CA CYS A 9 5.29 -23.65 -1.14
C CYS A 9 5.52 -22.43 -0.22
N LEU A 10 6.05 -21.36 -0.79
CA LEU A 10 6.35 -20.11 -0.10
C LEU A 10 5.72 -18.94 -0.85
N ARG A 11 5.03 -18.06 -0.13
CA ARG A 11 4.63 -16.74 -0.62
C ARG A 11 5.81 -15.80 -0.43
N PHE A 12 6.43 -15.36 -1.52
CA PHE A 12 7.53 -14.41 -1.46
C PHE A 12 6.98 -12.99 -1.62
N VAL A 13 7.08 -12.23 -0.54
CA VAL A 13 6.68 -10.82 -0.48
C VAL A 13 7.80 -9.95 -1.05
N PHE A 14 7.46 -9.13 -2.04
CA PHE A 14 8.29 -8.02 -2.50
C PHE A 14 7.43 -6.75 -2.60
N THR A 15 8.02 -5.59 -2.42
CA THR A 15 7.30 -4.31 -2.49
C THR A 15 7.76 -3.54 -3.73
N TRP A 16 6.87 -2.72 -4.28
CA TRP A 16 7.21 -1.82 -5.38
C TRP A 16 8.33 -0.84 -4.98
N GLU A 17 8.29 -0.36 -3.74
CA GLU A 17 9.33 0.47 -3.14
C GLU A 17 10.70 -0.20 -3.17
N ALA A 18 10.81 -1.50 -2.92
CA ALA A 18 12.10 -2.19 -2.98
C ALA A 18 12.65 -2.30 -4.42
N LEU A 19 11.79 -2.23 -5.43
CA LEU A 19 12.18 -2.30 -6.84
C LEU A 19 12.55 -0.93 -7.41
N GLU A 20 11.92 0.15 -6.95
CA GLU A 20 11.97 1.46 -7.60
C GLU A 20 12.01 2.63 -6.59
N HIS A 21 12.89 2.54 -5.59
CA HIS A 21 12.95 3.53 -4.51
C HIS A 21 13.57 4.88 -4.92
N GLU A 22 14.54 4.90 -5.85
CA GLU A 22 15.30 6.11 -6.19
C GLU A 22 14.49 7.14 -6.98
N GLY A 23 13.51 6.68 -7.77
CA GLY A 23 12.71 7.54 -8.63
C GLY A 23 12.04 6.77 -9.76
N PRO A 24 11.11 7.42 -10.49
CA PRO A 24 10.41 6.79 -11.61
C PRO A 24 11.40 6.36 -12.71
N GLY A 25 11.30 5.12 -13.14
CA GLY A 25 12.17 4.44 -14.10
C GLY A 25 13.55 4.03 -13.56
N LYS A 26 13.84 4.20 -12.26
CA LYS A 26 15.15 3.87 -11.66
C LYS A 26 15.03 2.63 -10.78
N TYR A 27 15.41 1.49 -11.34
CA TYR A 27 15.27 0.20 -10.66
C TYR A 27 16.49 -0.17 -9.83
N ASP A 28 16.25 -0.74 -8.65
CA ASP A 28 17.29 -1.30 -7.80
C ASP A 28 17.69 -2.70 -8.30
N HIS A 29 18.68 -2.72 -9.20
CA HIS A 29 19.22 -3.97 -9.72
C HIS A 29 19.93 -4.81 -8.66
N GLU A 30 20.47 -4.20 -7.59
CA GLU A 30 21.12 -4.96 -6.52
C GLU A 30 20.09 -5.77 -5.74
N TYR A 31 18.97 -5.14 -5.37
CA TYR A 31 17.84 -5.81 -4.75
C TYR A 31 17.27 -6.89 -5.68
N ILE A 32 17.06 -6.59 -6.96
CA ILE A 32 16.57 -7.60 -7.92
C ILE A 32 17.53 -8.80 -7.98
N GLN A 33 18.84 -8.59 -8.04
CA GLN A 33 19.79 -9.71 -8.02
C GLN A 33 19.78 -10.47 -6.68
N TYR A 34 19.59 -9.77 -5.56
CA TYR A 34 19.39 -10.40 -4.26
C TYR A 34 18.14 -11.29 -4.26
N THR A 35 17.04 -10.82 -4.86
CA THR A 35 15.82 -11.61 -4.96
C THR A 35 16.09 -12.95 -5.65
N ILE A 36 16.78 -12.95 -6.79
CA ILE A 36 17.17 -14.15 -7.56
C ILE A 36 18.02 -15.11 -6.72
N ARG A 37 19.02 -14.61 -5.99
CA ARG A 37 19.86 -15.45 -5.11
C ARG A 37 19.03 -16.19 -4.07
N VAL A 38 18.04 -15.51 -3.47
CA VAL A 38 17.13 -16.14 -2.50
C VAL A 38 16.29 -17.24 -3.16
N ARG A 39 15.77 -17.04 -4.38
CA ARG A 39 14.96 -18.05 -5.08
C ARG A 39 15.79 -19.26 -5.50
N ARG A 40 17.06 -19.07 -5.89
CA ARG A 40 17.98 -20.18 -6.15
C ARG A 40 18.12 -21.05 -4.90
N ARG A 41 18.23 -20.43 -3.73
CA ARG A 41 18.24 -21.17 -2.47
C ARG A 41 16.91 -21.89 -2.21
N CYS A 42 15.77 -21.26 -2.47
CA CYS A 42 14.46 -21.92 -2.37
C CYS A 42 14.37 -23.14 -3.29
N LYS A 43 14.87 -23.03 -4.51
CA LYS A 43 14.95 -24.11 -5.50
C LYS A 43 15.83 -25.27 -5.02
N ASP A 44 17.01 -25.01 -4.45
CA ASP A 44 17.89 -26.05 -3.91
C ASP A 44 17.20 -26.91 -2.84
N PHE A 45 16.28 -26.29 -2.08
CA PHE A 45 15.50 -26.97 -1.06
C PHE A 45 14.20 -27.59 -1.59
N GLY A 46 13.89 -27.44 -2.88
CA GLY A 46 12.70 -27.98 -3.53
C GLY A 46 11.42 -27.19 -3.26
N PHE A 47 11.51 -25.93 -2.84
CA PHE A 47 10.32 -25.09 -2.64
C PHE A 47 9.78 -24.53 -3.95
N ARG A 48 8.46 -24.39 -3.99
CA ARG A 48 7.73 -23.58 -4.98
C ARG A 48 7.48 -22.18 -4.43
N VAL A 49 7.54 -21.15 -5.28
CA VAL A 49 7.43 -19.75 -4.87
C VAL A 49 6.30 -19.05 -5.62
N PHE A 50 5.37 -18.48 -4.87
CA PHE A 50 4.37 -17.54 -5.37
C PHE A 50 4.86 -16.11 -5.13
N MET A 51 4.96 -15.31 -6.18
CA MET A 51 5.47 -13.95 -6.13
C MET A 51 4.34 -12.98 -5.76
N ASP A 52 4.49 -12.27 -4.66
CA ASP A 52 3.46 -11.38 -4.11
C ASP A 52 3.94 -9.93 -4.09
N PRO A 53 3.41 -9.07 -4.98
CA PRO A 53 3.59 -7.63 -4.90
C PRO A 53 2.80 -7.08 -3.71
N HIS A 54 3.48 -7.00 -2.57
CA HIS A 54 2.87 -6.73 -1.29
C HIS A 54 2.71 -5.23 -1.04
N GLN A 55 1.57 -4.87 -0.49
CA GLN A 55 1.29 -3.55 0.02
C GLN A 55 0.29 -3.67 1.17
N ASP A 56 0.42 -2.79 2.14
CA ASP A 56 -0.59 -2.49 3.15
C ASP A 56 -0.74 -0.97 3.16
N VAL A 57 -1.96 -0.44 3.06
CA VAL A 57 -2.20 1.02 3.09
C VAL A 57 -1.24 1.79 2.18
N TRP A 58 -0.93 1.27 0.98
CA TRP A 58 -0.11 1.91 -0.05
C TRP A 58 1.37 2.17 0.30
N SER A 59 1.74 2.90 1.36
CA SER A 59 3.13 3.37 1.60
C SER A 59 3.46 3.50 3.09
N ARG A 60 4.76 3.40 3.42
CA ARG A 60 5.28 3.57 4.79
C ARG A 60 5.02 4.95 5.40
N PHE A 61 4.98 6.01 4.59
CA PHE A 61 4.73 7.36 5.08
C PHE A 61 3.25 7.68 5.28
N ILE A 62 2.36 6.71 5.01
CA ILE A 62 0.93 6.79 5.32
C ILE A 62 0.48 5.61 6.19
N GLY A 63 1.43 4.94 6.85
CA GLY A 63 1.16 3.99 7.92
C GLY A 63 1.14 2.52 7.50
N GLY A 64 1.62 2.18 6.30
CA GLY A 64 1.74 0.79 5.83
C GLY A 64 3.04 0.51 5.07
N LEU A 65 2.97 -0.12 3.90
CA LEU A 65 4.11 -0.46 3.03
C LEU A 65 3.64 -0.70 1.59
N GLY A 66 4.56 -0.67 0.62
CA GLY A 66 4.26 -1.13 -0.73
C GLY A 66 4.87 -0.23 -1.80
N ALA A 67 4.24 0.90 -2.07
CA ALA A 67 4.62 1.88 -3.08
C ALA A 67 5.78 2.79 -2.62
N PRO A 68 6.66 3.20 -3.55
CA PRO A 68 7.77 4.10 -3.26
C PRO A 68 7.29 5.47 -2.80
N SER A 69 7.49 5.75 -1.53
CA SER A 69 6.86 6.89 -0.88
C SER A 69 7.43 8.24 -1.30
N PHE A 70 8.71 8.25 -1.70
CA PHE A 70 9.48 9.46 -1.96
C PHE A 70 9.00 10.19 -3.21
N TRP A 71 8.51 9.46 -4.21
CA TRP A 71 8.07 10.05 -5.46
C TRP A 71 6.59 9.81 -5.77
N THR A 72 5.98 8.71 -5.30
CA THR A 72 4.54 8.47 -5.54
C THR A 72 3.65 9.43 -4.75
N LEU A 73 4.01 9.77 -3.51
CA LEU A 73 3.22 10.70 -2.69
C LEU A 73 3.26 12.13 -3.27
N PRO A 74 4.43 12.72 -3.57
CA PRO A 74 4.48 14.04 -4.21
C PRO A 74 3.84 14.06 -5.60
N ALA A 75 3.96 12.99 -6.39
CA ALA A 75 3.26 12.86 -7.66
C ALA A 75 1.73 12.97 -7.49
N CYS A 76 1.19 12.44 -6.40
CA CYS A 76 -0.22 12.57 -6.06
C CYS A 76 -0.57 13.87 -5.32
N GLY A 77 0.37 14.82 -5.21
CA GLY A 77 0.17 16.10 -4.50
C GLY A 77 0.19 15.99 -2.97
N LEU A 78 0.64 14.86 -2.41
CA LEU A 78 0.73 14.64 -0.97
C LEU A 78 2.13 14.92 -0.45
N ASN A 79 2.21 15.68 0.65
CA ASN A 79 3.44 15.90 1.39
C ASN A 79 3.44 15.05 2.66
N SER A 80 4.34 14.06 2.72
CA SER A 80 4.45 13.13 3.83
C SER A 80 4.70 13.80 5.19
N ARG A 81 5.33 14.99 5.22
CA ARG A 81 5.61 15.73 6.46
C ARG A 81 4.36 16.29 7.13
N ASN A 82 3.26 16.42 6.39
CA ASN A 82 2.01 16.97 6.90
C ASN A 82 1.01 15.88 7.30
N THR A 83 1.39 14.59 7.21
CA THR A 83 0.47 13.46 7.42
C THR A 83 -0.15 13.47 8.81
N THR A 84 0.67 13.60 9.86
CA THR A 84 0.17 13.64 11.25
C THR A 84 -0.57 14.94 11.57
N ALA A 85 -0.05 16.09 11.11
CA ALA A 85 -0.68 17.39 11.35
C ALA A 85 -2.09 17.51 10.75
N THR A 86 -2.31 16.89 9.59
CA THR A 86 -3.61 16.86 8.90
C THR A 86 -4.45 15.64 9.22
N HIS A 87 -3.94 14.75 10.09
CA HIS A 87 -4.61 13.48 10.42
C HIS A 87 -4.95 12.60 9.21
N SER A 88 -4.19 12.77 8.12
CA SER A 88 -4.39 12.09 6.83
C SER A 88 -4.04 10.60 6.89
N ALA A 89 -3.18 10.21 7.83
CA ALA A 89 -2.94 8.84 8.26
C ALA A 89 -2.41 8.84 9.71
N LEU A 90 -2.56 7.71 10.40
CA LEU A 90 -1.95 7.49 11.71
C LEU A 90 -0.62 6.76 11.53
N LEU A 91 0.47 7.43 11.91
CA LEU A 91 1.84 6.93 11.80
C LEU A 91 2.37 6.54 13.17
N HIS A 92 2.70 5.26 13.35
CA HIS A 92 3.21 4.74 14.63
C HIS A 92 4.48 5.46 15.11
N PHE A 93 5.40 5.77 14.19
CA PHE A 93 6.70 6.38 14.52
C PHE A 93 6.63 7.88 14.83
N GLU A 94 5.51 8.54 14.52
CA GLU A 94 5.30 9.96 14.85
C GLU A 94 4.44 10.14 16.12
N GLN A 95 4.04 9.04 16.77
CA GLN A 95 3.24 9.13 17.99
C GLN A 95 4.11 9.51 19.19
N PRO A 96 3.63 10.43 20.05
CA PRO A 96 4.36 10.86 21.22
C PRO A 96 4.59 9.71 22.22
N GLU A 97 3.66 8.75 22.30
CA GLU A 97 3.70 7.61 23.21
C GLU A 97 3.55 6.28 22.44
N PRO A 98 4.65 5.72 21.89
CA PRO A 98 4.59 4.50 21.08
C PRO A 98 4.02 3.29 21.82
N ILE A 99 4.28 3.19 23.13
CA ILE A 99 3.83 2.06 23.97
C ILE A 99 2.31 2.08 24.16
N ALA A 100 1.72 3.27 24.22
CA ALA A 100 0.27 3.45 24.33
C ALA A 100 -0.44 3.33 22.98
N TYR A 101 0.29 3.21 21.87
CA TYR A 101 -0.30 3.14 20.54
C TYR A 101 -1.11 1.85 20.39
N PRO A 102 -2.41 1.94 20.05
CA PRO A 102 -3.23 0.75 20.06
C PRO A 102 -2.81 -0.25 18.97
N ALA A 103 -2.82 -1.53 19.32
CA ALA A 103 -2.52 -2.59 18.36
C ALA A 103 -3.51 -2.58 17.18
N MET A 104 -3.00 -2.95 16.00
CA MET A 104 -3.75 -3.11 14.73
C MET A 104 -4.47 -1.85 14.22
N VAL A 105 -4.02 -0.65 14.64
CA VAL A 105 -4.61 0.62 14.16
C VAL A 105 -4.28 0.91 12.69
N TRP A 106 -3.19 0.36 12.15
CA TRP A 106 -2.75 0.58 10.77
C TRP A 106 -3.85 0.32 9.74
N GLY A 107 -4.69 -0.71 9.92
CA GLY A 107 -5.79 -1.01 9.00
C GLY A 107 -6.87 0.09 8.94
N THR A 108 -6.94 0.98 9.93
CA THR A 108 -7.87 2.12 9.90
C THR A 108 -7.43 3.22 8.94
N ASN A 109 -6.17 3.20 8.51
CA ASN A 109 -5.65 4.17 7.55
C ASN A 109 -6.24 3.99 6.13
N TYR A 110 -6.77 2.81 5.79
CA TYR A 110 -7.51 2.61 4.53
C TYR A 110 -8.72 3.55 4.38
N ALA A 111 -9.32 3.95 5.50
CA ALA A 111 -10.47 4.85 5.53
C ALA A 111 -10.09 6.32 5.58
N ARG A 112 -8.80 6.64 5.60
CA ARG A 112 -8.32 8.02 5.74
C ARG A 112 -7.98 8.62 4.39
N PHE A 113 -7.95 9.95 4.38
CA PHE A 113 -7.77 10.76 3.19
C PHE A 113 -6.59 10.30 2.32
N ALA A 114 -5.42 10.04 2.91
CA ALA A 114 -4.23 9.69 2.13
C ALA A 114 -4.44 8.39 1.34
N SER A 115 -4.85 7.31 2.02
CA SER A 115 -5.06 6.01 1.36
C SER A 115 -6.22 6.09 0.35
N GLN A 116 -7.35 6.70 0.72
CA GLN A 116 -8.50 6.80 -0.17
C GLN A 116 -8.18 7.58 -1.45
N THR A 117 -7.44 8.68 -1.33
CA THR A 117 -7.03 9.50 -2.47
C THR A 117 -6.08 8.72 -3.38
N LEU A 118 -5.04 8.09 -2.82
CA LEU A 118 -4.03 7.35 -3.60
C LEU A 118 -4.65 6.20 -4.39
N TRP A 119 -5.52 5.40 -3.76
CA TRP A 119 -6.22 4.32 -4.45
C TRP A 119 -7.18 4.82 -5.52
N THR A 120 -7.85 5.94 -5.28
CA THR A 120 -8.73 6.57 -6.27
C THR A 120 -7.93 7.06 -7.48
N LEU A 121 -6.77 7.69 -7.27
CA LEU A 121 -5.90 8.12 -8.36
C LEU A 121 -5.33 6.93 -9.13
N PHE A 122 -4.99 5.83 -8.44
CA PHE A 122 -4.44 4.62 -9.06
C PHE A 122 -5.45 3.86 -9.92
N PHE A 123 -6.71 3.78 -9.51
CA PHE A 123 -7.73 3.01 -10.25
C PHE A 123 -8.68 3.84 -11.11
N ALA A 124 -8.98 5.09 -10.73
CA ALA A 124 -9.93 5.96 -11.42
C ALA A 124 -9.46 7.41 -11.53
N GLY A 125 -8.15 7.65 -11.60
CA GLY A 125 -7.60 9.00 -11.78
C GLY A 125 -8.09 9.71 -13.04
N ARG A 126 -8.47 9.00 -14.11
CA ARG A 126 -9.07 9.62 -15.31
C ARG A 126 -10.45 10.22 -15.05
N ASP A 127 -11.24 9.61 -14.17
CA ASP A 127 -12.60 10.07 -13.87
C ASP A 127 -12.60 11.11 -12.75
N TYR A 128 -11.82 10.88 -11.69
CA TYR A 128 -11.79 11.74 -10.49
C TYR A 128 -10.79 12.90 -10.60
N ALA A 129 -9.76 12.76 -11.43
CA ALA A 129 -8.70 13.76 -11.60
C ALA A 129 -8.24 13.89 -13.08
N PRO A 130 -9.15 14.17 -14.05
CA PRO A 130 -8.84 14.16 -15.48
C PRO A 130 -7.74 15.16 -15.88
N LEU A 131 -7.65 16.28 -15.16
CA LEU A 131 -6.66 17.33 -15.38
C LEU A 131 -5.32 17.05 -14.68
N CYS A 132 -5.24 16.04 -13.81
CA CYS A 132 -4.01 15.67 -13.15
C CYS A 132 -3.14 14.87 -14.12
N GLN A 133 -2.19 15.56 -14.74
CA GLN A 133 -1.28 15.00 -15.73
C GLN A 133 0.17 15.17 -15.28
N ILE A 134 0.94 14.09 -15.39
CA ILE A 134 2.38 14.04 -15.16
C ILE A 134 3.03 13.55 -16.44
N ASP A 135 4.02 14.28 -16.94
CA ASP A 135 4.69 14.00 -18.22
C ASP A 135 3.70 13.86 -19.41
N GLY A 136 2.62 14.65 -19.40
CA GLY A 136 1.57 14.61 -20.42
C GLY A 136 0.66 13.38 -20.38
N VAL A 137 0.73 12.57 -19.31
CA VAL A 137 -0.09 11.37 -19.11
C VAL A 137 -0.92 11.54 -17.84
N ASN A 138 -2.16 11.03 -17.82
CA ASN A 138 -2.98 11.08 -16.62
C ASN A 138 -2.31 10.30 -15.48
N ILE A 139 -2.46 10.80 -14.25
CA ILE A 139 -1.90 10.21 -13.04
C ILE A 139 -2.19 8.71 -12.90
N GLN A 140 -3.37 8.25 -13.31
CA GLN A 140 -3.77 6.85 -13.28
C GLN A 140 -2.80 5.99 -14.10
N ASP A 141 -2.66 6.29 -15.40
CA ASP A 141 -1.80 5.49 -16.27
C ASP A 141 -0.33 5.67 -15.91
N TRP A 142 0.04 6.85 -15.42
CA TRP A 142 1.40 7.13 -14.98
C TRP A 142 1.78 6.20 -13.81
N LEU A 143 0.96 6.12 -12.75
CA LEU A 143 1.21 5.23 -11.61
C LEU A 143 1.14 3.74 -12.02
N GLN A 144 0.10 3.34 -12.76
CA GLN A 144 -0.07 1.95 -13.18
C GLN A 144 1.09 1.48 -14.06
N ARG A 145 1.55 2.31 -15.01
CA ARG A 145 2.67 1.98 -15.89
C ARG A 145 3.96 1.78 -15.12
N HIS A 146 4.31 2.67 -14.18
CA HIS A 146 5.54 2.50 -13.39
C HIS A 146 5.46 1.25 -12.51
N TYR A 147 4.31 1.00 -11.86
CA TYR A 147 4.11 -0.22 -11.07
C TYR A 147 4.24 -1.51 -11.89
N ILE A 148 3.56 -1.57 -13.04
CA ILE A 148 3.60 -2.72 -13.94
C ILE A 148 5.01 -2.91 -14.50
N ASN A 149 5.69 -1.83 -14.89
CA ASN A 149 7.05 -1.89 -15.41
C ASN A 149 8.04 -2.39 -14.34
N ALA A 150 7.94 -1.92 -13.09
CA ALA A 150 8.80 -2.40 -12.01
C ALA A 150 8.63 -3.91 -11.77
N CYS A 151 7.38 -4.39 -11.74
CA CYS A 151 7.09 -5.82 -11.64
C CYS A 151 7.60 -6.59 -12.88
N GLY A 152 7.45 -6.00 -14.07
CA GLY A 152 7.93 -6.54 -15.33
C GLY A 152 9.44 -6.72 -15.36
N VAL A 153 10.22 -5.73 -14.90
CA VAL A 153 11.68 -5.81 -14.82
C VAL A 153 12.13 -6.96 -13.91
N LEU A 154 11.46 -7.15 -12.77
CA LEU A 154 11.73 -8.29 -11.89
C LEU A 154 11.42 -9.63 -12.59
N ALA A 155 10.27 -9.72 -13.27
CA ALA A 155 9.86 -10.92 -14.00
C ALA A 155 10.82 -11.25 -15.16
N ASP A 156 11.22 -10.25 -15.94
CA ASP A 156 12.18 -10.37 -17.03
C ASP A 156 13.54 -10.84 -16.52
N THR A 157 14.05 -10.24 -15.43
CA THR A 157 15.34 -10.66 -14.86
C THR A 157 15.30 -12.11 -14.34
N ILE A 158 14.17 -12.53 -13.78
CA ILE A 158 13.95 -13.91 -13.33
C ILE A 158 13.89 -14.88 -14.51
N ARG A 159 13.23 -14.50 -15.61
CA ARG A 159 13.21 -15.28 -16.86
C ARG A 159 14.62 -15.41 -17.43
N ASP A 160 15.35 -14.30 -17.51
CA ASP A 160 16.68 -14.24 -18.10
C ASP A 160 17.73 -15.00 -17.27
N ALA A 161 17.48 -15.19 -15.96
CA ALA A 161 18.26 -16.11 -15.14
C ALA A 161 18.15 -17.57 -15.60
N GLY A 162 17.09 -17.93 -16.34
CA GLY A 162 16.89 -19.20 -17.03
C GLY A 162 16.57 -20.40 -16.13
N ASP A 163 16.97 -20.35 -14.86
CA ASP A 163 16.91 -21.50 -13.97
C ASP A 163 15.72 -21.48 -13.00
N LEU A 164 14.98 -20.38 -12.90
CA LEU A 164 13.95 -20.16 -11.88
C LEU A 164 12.51 -20.13 -12.40
N HIS A 165 12.30 -19.57 -13.59
CA HIS A 165 10.97 -19.25 -14.13
C HIS A 165 10.05 -20.47 -14.22
N ASP A 166 10.48 -21.54 -14.89
CA ASP A 166 9.65 -22.73 -15.11
C ASP A 166 9.85 -23.83 -14.05
N SER A 167 10.74 -23.61 -13.07
CA SER A 167 11.13 -24.65 -12.11
C SER A 167 10.75 -24.32 -10.67
N CYS A 168 10.82 -23.06 -10.26
CA CYS A 168 10.65 -22.64 -8.87
C CYS A 168 9.41 -21.76 -8.71
N ILE A 169 9.12 -20.90 -9.68
CA ILE A 169 8.04 -19.92 -9.59
C ILE A 169 6.75 -20.52 -10.14
N ILE A 170 5.68 -20.42 -9.37
CA ILE A 170 4.37 -21.01 -9.72
C ILE A 170 3.33 -19.98 -10.11
N GLY A 171 3.59 -18.69 -9.88
CA GLY A 171 2.65 -17.63 -10.21
C GLY A 171 3.02 -16.29 -9.60
N TRP A 172 2.24 -15.29 -9.99
CA TRP A 172 2.38 -13.89 -9.59
C TRP A 172 1.02 -13.36 -9.13
N GLY A 173 1.01 -12.65 -8.01
CA GLY A 173 -0.11 -11.80 -7.62
C GLY A 173 -0.15 -10.53 -8.48
N SER A 174 -1.33 -9.94 -8.63
CA SER A 174 -1.49 -8.64 -9.29
C SER A 174 -1.05 -7.51 -8.37
N ILE A 175 -1.71 -7.38 -7.22
CA ILE A 175 -1.40 -6.47 -6.12
C ILE A 175 -2.07 -7.04 -4.85
N ASN A 176 -1.37 -7.06 -3.71
CA ASN A 176 -1.95 -7.52 -2.45
C ASN A 176 -3.12 -6.60 -2.05
N GLU A 177 -4.25 -7.17 -1.60
CA GLU A 177 -5.34 -6.49 -0.86
C GLU A 177 -5.62 -5.03 -1.26
N SER A 178 -5.89 -4.81 -2.55
CA SER A 178 -6.20 -3.48 -3.08
C SER A 178 -7.46 -2.91 -2.44
N SER A 179 -7.47 -1.59 -2.23
CA SER A 179 -8.64 -0.86 -1.71
C SER A 179 -9.33 -0.06 -2.82
N GLU A 180 -10.66 0.06 -2.73
CA GLU A 180 -11.46 0.87 -3.64
C GLU A 180 -11.29 2.40 -3.49
N GLY A 181 -10.67 2.89 -2.42
CA GLY A 181 -10.58 4.33 -2.15
C GLY A 181 -11.96 4.99 -2.05
N TYR A 182 -12.23 6.00 -2.90
CA TYR A 182 -13.54 6.68 -2.97
C TYR A 182 -14.51 6.03 -3.98
N LEU A 183 -14.08 5.02 -4.75
CA LEU A 183 -14.92 4.42 -5.77
C LEU A 183 -16.13 3.74 -5.14
N GLY A 184 -17.32 4.01 -5.68
CA GLY A 184 -18.57 3.42 -5.22
C GLY A 184 -19.17 4.07 -3.96
N LEU A 185 -18.51 5.07 -3.38
CA LEU A 185 -19.07 5.84 -2.26
C LEU A 185 -20.13 6.82 -2.75
N ARG A 186 -21.39 6.59 -2.38
CA ARG A 186 -22.53 7.44 -2.77
C ARG A 186 -22.71 8.67 -1.87
N ASP A 187 -22.37 8.54 -0.60
CA ASP A 187 -22.45 9.63 0.38
C ASP A 187 -21.15 9.70 1.20
N LEU A 188 -20.42 10.80 1.04
CA LEU A 188 -19.14 11.05 1.71
C LEU A 188 -19.30 11.52 3.16
N ASN A 189 -20.53 11.80 3.61
CA ASN A 189 -20.84 12.16 4.99
C ASN A 189 -21.03 10.94 5.89
N LEU A 190 -21.03 9.73 5.31
CA LEU A 190 -21.25 8.48 6.04
C LEU A 190 -19.97 7.64 6.03
N ILE A 191 -19.72 6.97 7.15
CA ILE A 191 -18.69 5.93 7.20
C ILE A 191 -19.23 4.72 6.41
N PRO A 192 -18.52 4.24 5.38
CA PRO A 192 -19.02 3.16 4.54
C PRO A 192 -19.32 1.88 5.35
N PRO A 193 -20.41 1.15 5.07
CA PRO A 193 -20.76 -0.06 5.83
C PRO A 193 -19.72 -1.18 5.75
N HIS A 194 -18.96 -1.26 4.65
CA HIS A 194 -17.88 -2.24 4.48
C HIS A 194 -16.65 -1.93 5.35
N GLN A 195 -16.54 -0.71 5.88
CA GLN A 195 -15.46 -0.33 6.79
C GLN A 195 -15.76 -0.87 8.21
N SER A 196 -15.39 -2.13 8.42
CA SER A 196 -15.59 -2.84 9.68
C SER A 196 -14.63 -2.41 10.80
N LEU A 197 -13.43 -1.95 10.46
CA LEU A 197 -12.42 -1.54 11.43
C LEU A 197 -12.52 -0.03 11.74
N LYS A 198 -12.93 0.29 12.97
CA LYS A 198 -13.03 1.66 13.50
C LYS A 198 -12.28 1.77 14.82
N LYS A 199 -11.14 2.47 14.82
CA LYS A 199 -10.27 2.63 15.98
C LYS A 199 -9.18 3.70 15.73
N PRO A 200 -8.78 4.49 16.72
CA PRO A 200 -9.64 5.20 17.66
C PRO A 200 -10.48 6.24 16.91
N THR A 201 -9.87 7.27 16.34
CA THR A 201 -10.57 8.26 15.53
C THR A 201 -10.99 7.68 14.17
N CYS A 202 -12.19 7.98 13.70
CA CYS A 202 -12.73 7.47 12.44
C CYS A 202 -13.44 8.60 11.68
N PRO A 203 -12.72 9.43 10.90
CA PRO A 203 -13.36 10.46 10.10
C PRO A 203 -14.22 9.85 8.99
N THR A 204 -15.31 10.53 8.64
CA THR A 204 -16.01 10.31 7.36
C THR A 204 -15.12 10.76 6.19
N PRO A 205 -15.34 10.24 4.96
CA PRO A 205 -14.60 10.68 3.78
C PRO A 205 -14.52 12.21 3.63
N VAL A 206 -15.63 12.93 3.80
CA VAL A 206 -15.66 14.39 3.70
C VAL A 206 -14.89 15.09 4.83
N GLN A 207 -14.93 14.56 6.05
CA GLN A 207 -14.13 15.08 7.16
C GLN A 207 -12.64 14.86 6.90
N GLY A 208 -12.26 13.72 6.33
CA GLY A 208 -10.88 13.44 5.90
C GLY A 208 -10.38 14.48 4.89
N ILE A 209 -11.18 14.79 3.88
CA ILE A 209 -10.84 15.83 2.87
C ILE A 209 -10.66 17.21 3.51
N ARG A 210 -11.56 17.59 4.44
CA ARG A 210 -11.48 18.87 5.16
C ARG A 210 -10.24 18.96 6.06
N LEU A 211 -9.95 17.90 6.80
CA LEU A 211 -8.75 17.79 7.64
C LEU A 211 -7.47 17.90 6.81
N ALA A 212 -7.41 17.23 5.65
CA ALA A 212 -6.30 17.34 4.71
C ALA A 212 -6.13 18.75 4.14
N SER A 213 -7.21 19.52 4.06
CA SER A 213 -7.20 20.93 3.65
C SER A 213 -6.86 21.89 4.81
N GLY A 214 -6.52 21.38 5.99
CA GLY A 214 -6.19 22.17 7.18
C GLY A 214 -7.41 22.73 7.94
N ILE A 215 -8.62 22.26 7.62
CA ILE A 215 -9.84 22.67 8.30
C ILE A 215 -10.08 21.72 9.47
N ALA A 216 -10.05 22.24 10.70
CA ALA A 216 -10.32 21.46 11.91
C ALA A 216 -11.72 20.82 11.86
N GLN A 217 -11.83 19.55 12.24
CA GLN A 217 -13.10 18.80 12.29
C GLN A 217 -13.24 18.06 13.62
N THR A 218 -14.46 17.97 14.12
CA THR A 218 -14.83 17.04 15.19
C THR A 218 -15.13 15.68 14.57
N VAL A 219 -14.36 14.66 14.94
CA VAL A 219 -14.48 13.30 14.40
C VAL A 219 -14.88 12.33 15.49
N GLU A 220 -15.65 11.31 15.13
CA GLU A 220 -16.04 10.27 16.08
C GLU A 220 -14.82 9.44 16.50
N ASN A 221 -14.80 9.05 17.77
CA ASN A 221 -13.86 8.15 18.38
C ASN A 221 -14.53 6.81 18.71
N TRP A 222 -13.79 5.74 18.47
CA TRP A 222 -14.27 4.37 18.51
C TRP A 222 -13.30 3.49 19.29
N ALA A 223 -13.79 2.82 20.32
CA ALA A 223 -13.06 1.77 21.02
C ALA A 223 -13.42 0.39 20.45
N PHE A 224 -12.40 -0.43 20.19
CA PHE A 224 -12.61 -1.80 19.75
C PHE A 224 -12.74 -2.72 20.98
N GLY A 225 -13.95 -3.20 21.25
CA GLY A 225 -14.25 -4.18 22.29
C GLY A 225 -14.24 -5.62 21.76
N SER A 226 -14.48 -6.61 22.63
CA SER A 226 -14.45 -8.05 22.30
C SER A 226 -15.56 -8.53 21.35
N LEU A 227 -16.59 -7.73 21.08
CA LEU A 227 -17.76 -8.14 20.29
C LEU A 227 -18.06 -7.25 19.07
N CYS A 228 -17.71 -5.96 19.09
CA CYS A 228 -17.86 -4.99 17.97
C CYS A 228 -17.17 -3.65 18.32
N PRO A 229 -16.88 -2.78 17.33
CA PRO A 229 -16.50 -1.39 17.58
C PRO A 229 -17.65 -0.63 18.28
N LYS A 230 -17.35 0.10 19.36
CA LYS A 230 -18.32 0.95 20.07
C LYS A 230 -17.83 2.40 20.05
N ARG A 231 -18.72 3.33 19.72
CA ARG A 231 -18.46 4.78 19.79
C ARG A 231 -18.23 5.18 21.25
N ASP A 232 -17.12 5.84 21.54
CA ASP A 232 -16.74 6.26 22.90
C ASP A 232 -16.54 7.78 23.05
N GLY A 233 -16.73 8.56 21.99
CA GLY A 233 -16.70 10.03 22.01
C GLY A 233 -16.96 10.62 20.65
#